data_AF-A0A7R9PAJ0-F1
#
_entry.id   AF-A0A7R9PAJ0-F1
#
_cell.length_a   1.000
_cell.length_b   1.000
_cell.length_c   1.000
_cell.angle_alpha   90.00
_cell.angle_beta   90.00
_cell.angle_gamma   90.00
#
_symmetry.space_group_name_H-M   'P 1'
#
loop_
_entity.id
_entity.type
_entity.pdbx_description
1 polymer ?
#
loop_
_entity_poly.entity_id
_entity_poly.type
_entity_poly.pdbx_seq_one_letter_code
_entity_poly.pdbx_strand_id
1 'polypeptide(L)'
;MGGVRQKHMLENLERTIESMSPAAAAASRMIKSGLTVTQIYSQYVSASDELLLTKEENKRLNHFINTIIEDIEEKAPYLKKQKEDYARTLLQVESAKTNMDAMLAELQKVTDEGNEAKKTAAFHARENLRLKAELTDVSKQVCFLLKEVEQARAGFAGLSSNADVAGGDANSSSRIISEKLVTFGNIEELLLNNQKLLALVRELTSKKEDEEKEKDDLDPQELKERLEFYVVQFEEMKATMHNYEKMLEALKRQRNMYRNLYQNRSNADDIEDTMETSPTKTISLPNSPHPAPDCQIDELANALVVLSSTAEDREIEVRISLQKKLLESEKALKELREETDSYRKERQTNDTMMAEQLESLRADLTRLQNSNCKMLAQLEFSEERFKVQQTNAAIYKKQISALEEKNRSYSDTIVKHEYTLLSLRELANALVVLSSTAEDGEIEARISVG
;
A
#
# COMPACT_ATOMS: atom_id res chain seq x y z
N MET A 1 62.65 -74.88 -61.26
CA MET A 1 62.32 -75.33 -59.89
C MET A 1 63.16 -74.67 -58.77
N GLY A 2 64.39 -74.18 -59.02
CA GLY A 2 65.23 -73.57 -57.97
C GLY A 2 64.74 -72.23 -57.39
N GLY A 3 64.23 -71.32 -58.23
CA GLY A 3 63.84 -69.97 -57.79
C GLY A 3 62.59 -69.88 -56.89
N VAL A 4 61.68 -70.86 -56.97
CA VAL A 4 60.44 -70.88 -56.15
C VAL A 4 60.74 -71.30 -54.71
N ARG A 5 61.64 -72.29 -54.51
CA ARG A 5 62.06 -72.72 -53.17
C ARG A 5 62.84 -71.64 -52.43
N GLN A 6 63.63 -70.85 -53.15
CA GLN A 6 64.43 -69.77 -52.58
C GLN A 6 63.56 -68.58 -52.16
N LYS A 7 62.51 -68.23 -52.92
CA LYS A 7 61.51 -67.23 -52.50
C LYS A 7 60.73 -67.66 -51.25
N HIS A 8 60.26 -68.91 -51.20
CA HIS A 8 59.50 -69.43 -50.06
C HIS A 8 60.33 -69.50 -48.76
N MET A 9 61.64 -69.77 -48.89
CA MET A 9 62.58 -69.78 -47.76
C MET A 9 62.85 -68.36 -47.24
N LEU A 10 62.99 -67.37 -48.13
CA LEU A 10 63.17 -65.97 -47.76
C LEU A 10 61.90 -65.36 -47.13
N GLU A 11 60.71 -65.73 -47.60
CA GLU A 11 59.43 -65.34 -46.97
C GLU A 11 59.26 -65.98 -45.59
N ASN A 12 59.61 -67.26 -45.42
CA ASN A 12 59.59 -67.89 -44.11
C ASN A 12 60.57 -67.24 -43.14
N LEU A 13 61.78 -66.90 -43.62
CA LEU A 13 62.77 -66.18 -42.84
C LEU A 13 62.26 -64.79 -42.41
N GLU A 14 61.64 -64.06 -43.33
CA GLU A 14 61.08 -62.73 -43.05
C GLU A 14 59.92 -62.79 -42.06
N ARG A 15 59.01 -63.77 -42.18
CA ARG A 15 57.95 -64.02 -41.19
C ARG A 15 58.49 -64.43 -39.83
N THR A 16 59.55 -65.24 -39.78
CA THR A 16 60.20 -65.58 -38.50
C THR A 16 60.90 -64.36 -37.87
N ILE A 17 61.51 -63.49 -38.68
CA ILE A 17 62.12 -62.24 -38.19
C ILE A 17 61.04 -61.28 -37.70
N GLU A 18 59.92 -61.15 -38.41
CA GLU A 18 58.75 -60.35 -37.97
C GLU A 18 58.18 -60.83 -36.64
N SER A 19 58.09 -62.15 -36.43
CA SER A 19 57.60 -62.70 -35.18
C SER A 19 58.56 -62.52 -33.99
N MET A 20 59.87 -62.39 -34.26
CA MET A 20 60.89 -62.23 -33.21
C MET A 20 61.17 -60.75 -32.90
N SER A 21 61.16 -59.88 -33.92
CA SER A 21 61.26 -58.43 -33.76
C SER A 21 60.66 -57.71 -34.98
N PRO A 22 59.47 -57.10 -34.83
CA PRO A 22 58.85 -56.30 -35.89
C PRO A 22 59.74 -55.15 -36.41
N ALA A 23 60.55 -54.56 -35.52
CA ALA A 23 61.51 -53.52 -35.89
C ALA A 23 62.66 -54.05 -36.76
N ALA A 24 63.16 -55.25 -36.47
CA ALA A 24 64.21 -55.89 -37.26
C ALA A 24 63.70 -56.30 -38.66
N ALA A 25 62.43 -56.71 -38.75
CA ALA A 25 61.80 -57.01 -40.03
C ALA A 25 61.58 -55.78 -40.91
N ALA A 26 61.14 -54.66 -40.32
CA ALA A 26 61.01 -53.39 -41.02
C ALA A 26 62.37 -52.91 -41.58
N ALA A 27 63.44 -52.99 -40.77
CA ALA A 27 64.79 -52.67 -41.21
C ALA A 27 65.29 -53.58 -42.34
N SER A 28 64.98 -54.89 -42.27
CA SER A 28 65.35 -55.86 -43.32
C SER A 28 64.68 -55.56 -44.66
N ARG A 29 63.43 -55.07 -44.67
CA ARG A 29 62.74 -54.62 -45.89
C ARG A 29 63.36 -53.36 -46.48
N MET A 30 63.72 -52.38 -45.65
CA MET A 30 64.33 -51.12 -46.10
C MET A 30 65.71 -51.33 -46.74
N ILE A 31 66.48 -52.30 -46.26
CA ILE A 31 67.77 -52.66 -46.87
C ILE A 31 67.56 -53.40 -48.20
N LYS A 32 66.57 -54.32 -48.27
CA LYS A 32 66.23 -55.04 -49.51
C LYS A 32 65.65 -54.13 -50.60
N SER A 33 65.04 -52.99 -50.25
CA SER A 33 64.47 -52.04 -51.22
C SER A 33 65.50 -51.16 -51.94
N GLY A 34 66.81 -51.38 -51.72
CA GLY A 34 67.88 -50.68 -52.44
C GLY A 34 68.22 -49.29 -51.90
N LEU A 35 67.71 -48.92 -50.73
CA LEU A 35 68.07 -47.66 -50.07
C LEU A 35 69.51 -47.76 -49.55
N THR A 36 70.26 -46.68 -49.74
CA THR A 36 71.61 -46.61 -49.15
C THR A 36 71.48 -46.47 -47.63
N VAL A 37 72.47 -46.99 -46.90
CA VAL A 37 72.51 -46.92 -45.43
C VAL A 37 72.33 -45.46 -44.94
N THR A 38 72.88 -44.49 -45.66
CA THR A 38 72.72 -43.05 -45.39
C THR A 38 71.28 -42.56 -45.57
N GLN A 39 70.54 -43.07 -46.56
CA GLN A 39 69.12 -42.73 -46.74
C GLN A 39 68.23 -43.33 -45.64
N ILE A 40 68.50 -44.57 -45.22
CA ILE A 40 67.81 -45.20 -44.07
C ILE A 40 68.08 -44.40 -42.80
N TYR A 41 69.33 -43.96 -42.58
CA TYR A 41 69.69 -43.08 -41.47
C TYR A 41 68.98 -41.74 -41.54
N SER A 42 68.91 -41.10 -42.72
CA SER A 42 68.18 -39.83 -42.91
C SER A 42 66.69 -39.98 -42.60
N GLN A 43 66.04 -41.05 -43.06
CA GLN A 43 64.63 -41.32 -42.75
C GLN A 43 64.42 -41.62 -41.26
N TYR A 44 65.34 -42.34 -40.63
CA TYR A 44 65.31 -42.58 -39.19
C TYR A 44 65.41 -41.28 -38.39
N VAL A 45 66.33 -40.38 -38.77
CA VAL A 45 66.46 -39.06 -38.14
C VAL A 45 65.18 -38.24 -38.35
N SER A 46 64.65 -38.16 -39.58
CA SER A 46 63.40 -37.43 -39.84
C SER A 46 62.20 -37.98 -39.05
N ALA A 47 62.01 -39.30 -39.00
CA ALA A 47 60.94 -39.92 -38.21
C ALA A 47 61.15 -39.73 -36.70
N SER A 48 62.40 -39.73 -36.23
CA SER A 48 62.75 -39.42 -34.84
C SER A 48 62.43 -37.96 -34.50
N ASP A 49 62.73 -37.02 -35.40
CA ASP A 49 62.43 -35.61 -35.24
C ASP A 49 60.91 -35.36 -35.23
N GLU A 50 60.15 -35.99 -36.13
CA GLU A 50 58.67 -35.95 -36.12
C GLU A 50 58.07 -36.54 -34.84
N LEU A 51 58.62 -37.66 -34.34
CA LEU A 51 58.20 -38.24 -33.07
C LEU A 51 58.52 -37.31 -31.89
N LEU A 52 59.64 -36.58 -31.95
CA LEU A 52 60.01 -35.60 -30.94
C LEU A 52 59.04 -34.42 -30.95
N LEU A 53 58.75 -33.84 -32.13
CA LEU A 53 57.80 -32.75 -32.29
C LEU A 53 56.39 -33.12 -31.82
N THR A 54 55.89 -34.31 -32.19
CA THR A 54 54.58 -34.79 -31.73
C THR A 54 54.54 -35.06 -30.23
N LYS A 55 55.65 -35.48 -29.62
CA LYS A 55 55.77 -35.60 -28.16
C LYS A 55 55.76 -34.24 -27.47
N GLU A 56 56.44 -33.25 -28.03
CA GLU A 56 56.41 -31.87 -27.53
C GLU A 56 55.01 -31.27 -27.65
N GLU A 57 54.33 -31.49 -28.76
CA GLU A 57 52.96 -31.05 -28.95
C GLU A 57 51.99 -31.74 -27.97
N ASN A 58 52.12 -33.05 -27.75
CA ASN A 58 51.34 -33.75 -26.72
C ASN A 58 51.61 -33.20 -25.32
N LYS A 59 52.87 -32.87 -24.97
CA LYS A 59 53.19 -32.23 -23.68
C LYS A 59 52.52 -30.86 -23.58
N ARG A 60 52.56 -30.06 -24.65
CA ARG A 60 51.91 -28.75 -24.70
C ARG A 60 50.38 -28.88 -24.54
N LEU A 61 49.76 -29.83 -25.24
CA LEU A 61 48.32 -30.06 -25.18
C LEU A 61 47.90 -30.56 -23.79
N ASN A 62 48.65 -31.48 -23.20
CA ASN A 62 48.43 -31.95 -21.82
C ASN A 62 48.55 -30.79 -20.82
N HIS A 63 49.52 -29.89 -21.02
CA HIS A 63 49.62 -28.69 -20.19
C HIS A 63 48.38 -27.80 -20.31
N PHE A 64 47.92 -27.51 -21.52
CA PHE A 64 46.68 -26.75 -21.72
C PHE A 64 45.44 -27.41 -21.10
N ILE A 65 45.30 -28.73 -21.24
CA ILE A 65 44.19 -29.48 -20.62
C ILE A 65 44.26 -29.36 -19.10
N ASN A 66 45.45 -29.52 -18.51
CA ASN A 66 45.62 -29.39 -17.07
C ASN A 66 45.28 -27.97 -16.57
N THR A 67 45.69 -26.93 -17.31
CA THR A 67 45.31 -25.54 -16.98
C THR A 67 43.80 -25.34 -17.05
N ILE A 68 43.11 -25.90 -18.06
CA ILE A 68 41.64 -25.83 -18.14
C ILE A 68 40.99 -26.56 -16.96
N ILE A 69 41.54 -27.70 -16.54
CA ILE A 69 41.04 -28.45 -15.38
C ILE A 69 41.22 -27.61 -14.11
N GLU A 70 42.40 -27.03 -13.89
CA GLU A 70 42.68 -26.15 -12.75
C GLU A 70 41.70 -24.95 -12.71
N ASP A 71 41.47 -24.29 -13.85
CA ASP A 71 40.50 -23.18 -13.95
C ASP A 71 39.06 -23.62 -13.61
N ILE A 72 38.66 -24.83 -14.01
CA ILE A 72 37.33 -25.39 -13.70
C ILE A 72 37.24 -25.74 -12.21
N GLU A 73 38.28 -26.36 -11.66
CA GLU A 73 38.38 -26.72 -10.25
C GLU A 73 38.37 -25.48 -9.34
N GLU A 74 39.01 -24.38 -9.76
CA GLU A 74 38.99 -23.11 -9.04
C GLU A 74 37.59 -22.45 -9.06
N LYS A 75 36.86 -22.54 -10.17
CA LYS A 75 35.52 -21.94 -10.31
C LYS A 75 34.41 -22.78 -9.67
N ALA A 76 34.59 -24.09 -9.56
CA ALA A 76 33.62 -25.00 -8.94
C ALA A 76 33.16 -24.58 -7.52
N PRO A 77 34.05 -24.22 -6.57
CA PRO A 77 33.63 -23.78 -5.23
C PRO A 77 32.89 -22.44 -5.26
N TYR A 78 33.23 -21.53 -6.17
CA TYR A 78 32.51 -20.26 -6.31
C TYR A 78 31.05 -20.48 -6.74
N LEU A 79 30.83 -21.32 -7.75
CA LEU A 79 29.49 -21.70 -8.20
C LEU A 79 28.68 -22.43 -7.11
N LYS A 80 29.34 -23.31 -6.35
CA LYS A 80 28.71 -24.00 -5.22
C LYS A 80 28.27 -23.01 -4.14
N LYS A 81 29.17 -22.11 -3.73
CA LYS A 81 28.85 -21.06 -2.75
C LYS A 81 27.73 -20.14 -3.24
N GLN A 82 27.75 -19.73 -4.51
CA GLN A 82 26.69 -18.91 -5.09
C GLN A 82 25.33 -19.62 -5.05
N LYS A 83 25.27 -20.93 -5.33
CA LYS A 83 24.04 -21.72 -5.21
C LYS A 83 23.55 -21.82 -3.76
N GLU A 84 24.45 -22.02 -2.81
CA GLU A 84 24.12 -22.07 -1.38
C GLU A 84 23.63 -20.71 -0.85
N ASP A 85 24.26 -19.63 -1.27
CA ASP A 85 23.86 -18.27 -0.90
C ASP A 85 22.51 -17.90 -1.53
N TYR A 86 22.28 -18.27 -2.80
CA TYR A 86 20.98 -18.10 -3.46
C TYR A 86 19.86 -18.91 -2.78
N ALA A 87 20.14 -20.16 -2.39
CA ALA A 87 19.18 -20.95 -1.62
C ALA A 87 18.86 -20.31 -0.27
N ARG A 88 19.87 -19.76 0.43
CA ARG A 88 19.68 -19.03 1.69
C ARG A 88 18.84 -17.76 1.51
N THR A 89 19.09 -16.97 0.47
CA THR A 89 18.29 -15.76 0.21
C THR A 89 16.86 -16.09 -0.16
N LEU A 90 16.61 -17.16 -0.94
CA LEU A 90 15.25 -17.63 -1.23
C LEU A 90 14.49 -17.98 0.05
N LEU A 91 15.11 -18.73 0.98
CA LEU A 91 14.50 -19.05 2.26
C LEU A 91 14.19 -17.81 3.10
N GLN A 92 15.08 -16.81 3.07
CA GLN A 92 14.84 -15.53 3.76
C GLN A 92 13.69 -14.75 3.14
N VAL A 93 13.58 -14.73 1.81
CA VAL A 93 12.47 -14.10 1.09
C VAL A 93 11.15 -14.79 1.41
N GLU A 94 11.14 -16.12 1.44
CA GLU A 94 9.96 -16.89 1.81
C GLU A 94 9.54 -16.60 3.26
N SER A 95 10.50 -16.60 4.20
CA SER A 95 10.22 -16.24 5.59
C SER A 95 9.72 -14.80 5.75
N ALA A 96 10.29 -13.86 5.01
CA ALA A 96 9.84 -12.47 5.01
C ALA A 96 8.42 -12.34 4.44
N LYS A 97 8.10 -13.09 3.38
CA LYS A 97 6.75 -13.15 2.80
C LYS A 97 5.75 -13.71 3.80
N THR A 98 6.05 -14.83 4.45
CA THR A 98 5.14 -15.40 5.45
C THR A 98 4.91 -14.45 6.63
N ASN A 99 5.95 -13.71 7.05
CA ASN A 99 5.81 -12.70 8.08
C ASN A 99 4.95 -11.53 7.62
N MET A 100 5.09 -11.09 6.36
CA MET A 100 4.26 -10.02 5.80
C MET A 100 2.79 -10.46 5.69
N ASP A 101 2.53 -11.68 5.23
CA ASP A 101 1.18 -12.25 5.13
C ASP A 101 0.54 -12.35 6.53
N ALA A 102 1.30 -12.74 7.56
CA ALA A 102 0.83 -12.77 8.94
C ALA A 102 0.50 -11.36 9.49
N MET A 103 1.33 -10.36 9.21
CA MET A 103 1.10 -8.98 9.62
C MET A 103 -0.13 -8.37 8.92
N LEU A 104 -0.35 -8.70 7.64
CA LEU A 104 -1.54 -8.28 6.90
C LEU A 104 -2.81 -8.90 7.49
N ALA A 105 -2.77 -10.19 7.86
CA ALA A 105 -3.89 -10.86 8.52
C ALA A 105 -4.19 -10.25 9.90
N GLU A 106 -3.17 -9.89 10.67
CA GLU A 106 -3.34 -9.21 11.96
C GLU A 106 -3.94 -7.81 11.80
N LEU A 107 -3.45 -7.03 10.82
CA LEU A 107 -4.04 -5.73 10.49
C LEU A 107 -5.52 -5.86 10.14
N GLN A 108 -5.88 -6.82 9.29
CA GLN A 108 -7.28 -7.07 8.93
C GLN A 108 -8.13 -7.45 10.15
N LYS A 109 -7.60 -8.30 11.04
CA LYS A 109 -8.31 -8.65 12.28
C LYS A 109 -8.56 -7.43 13.15
N VAL A 110 -7.56 -6.55 13.32
CA VAL A 110 -7.69 -5.33 14.12
C VAL A 110 -8.65 -4.33 13.48
N THR A 111 -8.68 -4.21 12.15
CA THR A 111 -9.65 -3.34 11.47
C THR A 111 -11.07 -3.87 11.65
N ASP A 112 -11.28 -5.18 11.55
CA ASP A 112 -12.58 -5.82 11.78
C ASP A 112 -13.06 -5.65 13.23
N GLU A 113 -12.18 -5.89 14.21
CA GLU A 113 -12.46 -5.64 15.64
C GLU A 113 -12.77 -4.16 15.90
N GLY A 114 -12.04 -3.24 15.26
CA GLY A 114 -12.28 -1.80 15.37
C GLY A 114 -13.63 -1.38 14.75
N ASN A 115 -14.04 -2.01 13.65
CA ASN A 115 -15.34 -1.77 13.03
C ASN A 115 -16.48 -2.30 13.90
N GLU A 116 -16.32 -3.48 14.51
CA GLU A 116 -17.31 -4.06 15.41
C GLU A 116 -17.45 -3.27 16.71
N ALA A 117 -16.33 -2.82 17.29
CA ALA A 117 -16.32 -1.90 18.42
C ALA A 117 -17.05 -0.58 18.11
N LYS A 118 -16.86 -0.03 16.90
CA LYS A 118 -17.59 1.17 16.46
C LYS A 118 -19.09 0.92 16.33
N LYS A 119 -19.51 -0.21 15.76
CA LYS A 119 -20.93 -0.57 15.63
C LYS A 119 -21.59 -0.73 17.00
N THR A 120 -20.96 -1.47 17.90
CA THR A 120 -21.47 -1.67 19.28
C THR A 120 -21.50 -0.37 20.08
N ALA A 121 -20.47 0.48 19.95
CA ALA A 121 -20.46 1.81 20.57
C ALA A 121 -21.60 2.70 20.04
N ALA A 122 -21.84 2.70 18.72
CA ALA A 122 -22.94 3.45 18.12
C ALA A 122 -24.32 2.93 18.58
N PHE A 123 -24.48 1.61 18.69
CA PHE A 123 -25.68 0.99 19.24
C PHE A 123 -25.92 1.43 20.70
N HIS A 124 -24.91 1.30 21.56
CA HIS A 124 -25.01 1.71 22.96
C HIS A 124 -25.22 3.22 23.13
N ALA A 125 -24.65 4.06 22.25
CA ALA A 125 -24.89 5.50 22.27
C ALA A 125 -26.36 5.85 21.98
N ARG A 126 -26.96 5.21 20.96
CA ARG A 126 -28.40 5.36 20.65
C ARG A 126 -29.27 4.88 21.80
N GLU A 127 -28.92 3.73 22.39
CA GLU A 127 -29.66 3.18 23.51
C GLU A 127 -29.55 4.06 24.77
N ASN A 128 -28.38 4.64 25.05
CA ASN A 128 -28.19 5.56 26.16
C ASN A 128 -29.03 6.84 25.99
N LEU A 129 -29.12 7.36 24.75
CA LEU A 129 -30.00 8.49 24.44
C LEU A 129 -31.48 8.12 24.65
N ARG A 130 -31.90 6.94 24.20
CA ARG A 130 -33.26 6.42 24.43
C ARG A 130 -33.60 6.32 25.91
N LEU A 131 -32.73 5.66 26.69
CA LEU A 131 -32.93 5.50 28.14
C LEU A 131 -32.92 6.84 28.88
N LYS A 132 -32.10 7.81 28.47
CA LYS A 132 -32.13 9.17 29.03
C LYS A 132 -33.46 9.87 28.75
N ALA A 133 -33.98 9.75 27.54
CA ALA A 133 -35.29 10.30 27.20
C ALA A 133 -36.40 9.65 28.06
N GLU A 134 -36.42 8.32 28.13
CA GLU A 134 -37.35 7.57 28.99
C GLU A 134 -37.25 7.99 30.47
N LEU A 135 -36.04 8.16 31.00
CA LEU A 135 -35.83 8.65 32.38
C LEU A 135 -36.40 10.06 32.59
N THR A 136 -36.19 10.97 31.63
CA THR A 136 -36.73 12.34 31.74
C THR A 136 -38.26 12.35 31.72
N ASP A 137 -38.87 11.49 30.90
CA ASP A 137 -40.32 11.36 30.79
C ASP A 137 -40.94 10.75 32.04
N VAL A 138 -40.36 9.67 32.57
CA VAL A 138 -40.78 9.09 33.86
C VAL A 138 -40.60 10.09 35.01
N SER A 139 -39.52 10.86 35.02
CA SER A 139 -39.29 11.90 36.04
C SER A 139 -40.36 13.00 35.99
N LYS A 140 -40.77 13.42 34.78
CA LYS A 140 -41.89 14.37 34.60
C LYS A 140 -43.21 13.77 35.09
N GLN A 141 -43.49 12.50 34.77
CA GLN A 141 -44.68 11.80 35.27
C GLN A 141 -44.74 11.79 36.79
N VAL A 142 -43.64 11.42 37.45
CA VAL A 142 -43.56 11.38 38.93
C VAL A 142 -43.78 12.76 39.53
N CYS A 143 -43.15 13.81 38.98
CA CYS A 143 -43.34 15.19 39.44
C CYS A 143 -44.80 15.67 39.27
N PHE A 144 -45.41 15.39 38.12
CA PHE A 144 -46.80 15.73 37.84
C PHE A 144 -47.77 15.02 38.79
N LEU A 145 -47.58 13.71 38.99
CA LEU A 145 -48.39 12.93 39.93
C LEU A 145 -48.22 13.40 41.38
N LEU A 146 -47.01 13.74 41.81
CA LEU A 146 -46.76 14.32 43.14
C LEU A 146 -47.49 15.64 43.33
N LYS A 147 -47.40 16.55 42.34
CA LYS A 147 -48.10 17.83 42.33
C LYS A 147 -49.62 17.65 42.48
N GLU A 148 -50.18 16.64 41.83
CA GLU A 148 -51.63 16.37 41.87
C GLU A 148 -52.08 15.69 43.16
N VAL A 149 -51.27 14.78 43.71
CA VAL A 149 -51.50 14.21 45.04
C VAL A 149 -51.44 15.29 46.13
N GLU A 150 -50.50 16.23 46.04
CA GLU A 150 -50.38 17.36 46.97
C GLU A 150 -51.58 18.30 46.89
N GLN A 151 -52.04 18.66 45.69
CA GLN A 151 -53.25 19.49 45.51
C GLN A 151 -54.51 18.80 46.06
N ALA A 152 -54.65 17.48 45.86
CA ALA A 152 -55.73 16.70 46.43
C ALA A 152 -55.69 16.66 47.96
N ARG A 153 -54.49 16.60 48.57
CA ARG A 153 -54.30 16.68 50.04
C ARG A 153 -54.56 18.07 50.61
N ALA A 154 -54.21 19.12 49.87
CA ALA A 154 -54.36 20.52 50.31
C ALA A 154 -55.82 21.02 50.26
N GLY A 155 -56.78 20.19 49.82
CA GLY A 155 -58.19 20.57 49.72
C GLY A 155 -58.48 21.60 48.62
N PHE A 156 -57.52 21.87 47.73
CA PHE A 156 -57.66 22.83 46.63
C PHE A 156 -58.26 22.13 45.40
N ALA A 157 -59.46 21.60 45.55
CA ALA A 157 -60.23 21.09 44.42
C ALA A 157 -60.84 22.27 43.67
N GLY A 158 -60.25 22.68 42.54
CA GLY A 158 -60.99 23.48 41.56
C GLY A 158 -60.31 24.65 40.87
N LEU A 159 -58.99 24.67 40.69
CA LEU A 159 -58.38 25.46 39.62
C LEU A 159 -57.60 24.50 38.72
N SER A 160 -58.35 23.72 37.95
CA SER A 160 -57.82 23.08 36.74
C SER A 160 -57.27 24.20 35.87
N SER A 161 -55.96 24.41 35.97
CA SER A 161 -55.13 25.33 35.19
C SER A 161 -55.09 24.88 33.73
N ASN A 162 -56.24 24.86 33.06
CA ASN A 162 -56.38 24.85 31.61
C ASN A 162 -56.31 26.27 31.03
N ALA A 163 -56.06 27.28 31.86
CA ALA A 163 -55.79 28.65 31.44
C ALA A 163 -54.29 28.91 31.54
N ASP A 164 -53.73 29.42 30.44
CA ASP A 164 -52.42 30.07 30.32
C ASP A 164 -51.18 29.19 30.08
N VAL A 165 -51.12 28.56 28.89
CA VAL A 165 -49.97 28.75 27.97
C VAL A 165 -50.51 28.78 26.53
N ALA A 166 -51.36 29.76 26.23
CA ALA A 166 -51.58 30.22 24.87
C ALA A 166 -50.54 31.31 24.58
N GLY A 167 -49.40 30.93 24.00
CA GLY A 167 -48.37 31.91 23.57
C GLY A 167 -46.96 31.50 23.97
N GLY A 168 -46.40 30.49 23.30
CA GLY A 168 -45.03 30.05 23.57
C GLY A 168 -44.66 28.83 22.74
N ASP A 169 -44.53 29.06 21.43
CA ASP A 169 -43.88 28.17 20.44
C ASP A 169 -44.43 26.73 20.36
N ALA A 170 -45.53 26.59 19.61
CA ALA A 170 -46.27 25.35 19.37
C ALA A 170 -45.54 24.31 18.50
N ASN A 171 -44.23 24.45 18.24
CA ASN A 171 -43.57 23.71 17.17
C ASN A 171 -42.60 22.61 17.62
N SER A 172 -42.48 22.30 18.91
CA SER A 172 -41.71 21.14 19.36
C SER A 172 -42.64 19.97 19.65
N SER A 173 -42.82 19.10 18.65
CA SER A 173 -43.59 17.85 18.77
C SER A 173 -43.20 17.03 20.00
N SER A 174 -41.93 17.06 20.42
CA SER A 174 -41.43 16.43 21.65
C SER A 174 -42.08 16.96 22.93
N ARG A 175 -42.37 18.27 23.00
CA ARG A 175 -42.97 18.92 24.18
C ARG A 175 -44.46 18.59 24.30
N ILE A 176 -45.17 18.62 23.17
CA ILE A 176 -46.59 18.25 23.11
C ILE A 176 -46.79 16.77 23.48
N ILE A 177 -45.87 15.89 23.05
CA ILE A 177 -45.86 14.48 23.44
C ILE A 177 -45.65 14.34 24.96
N SER A 178 -44.64 15.01 25.52
CA SER A 178 -44.38 14.96 26.97
C SER A 178 -45.56 15.48 27.83
N GLU A 179 -46.26 16.52 27.38
CA GLU A 179 -47.35 17.13 28.17
C GLU A 179 -48.70 16.41 28.01
N LYS A 180 -48.97 15.78 26.87
CA LYS A 180 -50.31 15.24 26.57
C LYS A 180 -50.39 13.72 26.46
N LEU A 181 -49.28 13.05 26.19
CA LEU A 181 -49.24 11.59 26.04
C LEU A 181 -48.44 10.91 27.16
N VAL A 182 -47.56 11.65 27.84
CA VAL A 182 -46.68 11.10 28.88
C VAL A 182 -47.20 11.44 30.28
N THR A 183 -47.64 12.67 30.57
CA THR A 183 -48.21 13.03 31.89
C THR A 183 -49.71 12.69 32.00
N PHE A 184 -50.15 12.32 33.21
CA PHE A 184 -51.54 12.00 33.53
C PHE A 184 -51.82 12.32 35.01
N GLY A 185 -53.03 12.79 35.34
CA GLY A 185 -53.44 13.13 36.70
C GLY A 185 -54.24 12.03 37.40
N ASN A 186 -54.88 11.14 36.64
CA ASN A 186 -55.68 10.02 37.18
C ASN A 186 -55.58 8.77 36.30
N ILE A 187 -56.05 7.63 36.82
CA ILE A 187 -55.98 6.33 36.11
C ILE A 187 -56.82 6.33 34.82
N GLU A 188 -57.91 7.10 34.78
CA GLU A 188 -58.81 7.20 33.64
C GLU A 188 -58.17 7.95 32.46
N GLU A 189 -57.45 9.04 32.75
CA GLU A 189 -56.64 9.78 31.78
C GLU A 189 -55.47 8.92 31.26
N LEU A 190 -54.82 8.15 32.13
CA LEU A 190 -53.80 7.18 31.71
C LEU A 190 -54.38 6.14 30.74
N LEU A 191 -55.54 5.57 31.05
CA LEU A 191 -56.20 4.59 30.17
C LEU A 191 -56.55 5.20 28.81
N LEU A 192 -57.05 6.44 28.79
CA LEU A 192 -57.39 7.16 27.56
C LEU A 192 -56.13 7.49 26.73
N ASN A 193 -55.05 7.91 27.39
CA ASN A 193 -53.76 8.15 26.74
C ASN A 193 -53.15 6.85 26.19
N ASN A 194 -53.24 5.74 26.91
CA ASN A 194 -52.77 4.43 26.44
C ASN A 194 -53.58 3.93 25.22
N GLN A 195 -54.90 4.17 25.21
CA GLN A 195 -55.74 3.87 24.05
C GLN A 195 -55.34 4.69 22.81
N LYS A 196 -55.04 5.98 22.98
CA LYS A 196 -54.52 6.84 21.90
C LYS A 196 -53.14 6.40 21.41
N LEU A 197 -52.24 6.07 22.33
CA LEU A 197 -50.89 5.57 22.01
C LEU A 197 -50.97 4.26 21.22
N LEU A 198 -51.81 3.31 21.64
CA LEU A 198 -52.01 2.05 20.93
C LEU A 198 -52.56 2.25 19.51
N ALA A 199 -53.48 3.21 19.32
CA ALA A 199 -53.98 3.56 18.00
C ALA A 199 -52.88 4.13 17.10
N LEU A 200 -52.10 5.09 17.62
CA LEU A 200 -50.96 5.66 16.90
C LEU A 200 -49.87 4.64 16.60
N VAL A 201 -49.56 3.74 17.54
CA VAL A 201 -48.58 2.66 17.32
C VAL A 201 -49.06 1.75 16.19
N ARG A 202 -50.33 1.32 16.18
CA ARG A 202 -50.88 0.50 15.07
C ARG A 202 -50.81 1.23 13.73
N GLU A 203 -51.15 2.52 13.70
CA GLU A 203 -51.08 3.34 12.49
C GLU A 203 -49.64 3.52 11.99
N LEU A 204 -48.71 3.84 12.88
CA LEU A 204 -47.29 3.98 12.55
C LEU A 204 -46.66 2.65 12.13
N THR A 205 -47.05 1.53 12.73
CA THR A 205 -46.61 0.19 12.30
C THR A 205 -47.13 -0.12 10.91
N SER A 206 -48.41 0.14 10.61
CA SER A 206 -48.97 -0.03 9.26
C SER A 206 -48.24 0.85 8.24
N LYS A 207 -48.09 2.16 8.53
CA LYS A 207 -47.36 3.09 7.66
C LYS A 207 -45.92 2.64 7.41
N LYS A 208 -45.22 2.17 8.45
CA LYS A 208 -43.84 1.71 8.31
C LYS A 208 -43.75 0.41 7.51
N GLU A 209 -44.70 -0.50 7.66
CA GLU A 209 -44.78 -1.72 6.87
C GLU A 209 -45.07 -1.40 5.39
N ASP A 210 -45.93 -0.41 5.12
CA ASP A 210 -46.19 0.07 3.76
C ASP A 210 -44.95 0.77 3.16
N GLU A 211 -44.24 1.59 3.93
CA GLU A 211 -42.96 2.21 3.52
C GLU A 211 -41.83 1.17 3.29
N GLU A 212 -41.82 0.09 4.06
CA GLU A 212 -40.87 -1.02 3.88
C GLU A 212 -41.20 -1.82 2.62
N LYS A 213 -42.49 -2.10 2.37
CA LYS A 213 -42.96 -2.69 1.11
C LYS A 213 -42.62 -1.82 -0.09
N GLU A 214 -42.84 -0.50 -0.03
CA GLU A 214 -42.46 0.40 -1.12
C GLU A 214 -40.93 0.44 -1.36
N LYS A 215 -40.12 0.27 -0.31
CA LYS A 215 -38.65 0.19 -0.44
C LYS A 215 -38.18 -1.17 -0.93
N ASP A 216 -38.87 -2.24 -0.60
CA ASP A 216 -38.62 -3.57 -1.15
C ASP A 216 -39.11 -3.67 -2.61
N ASP A 217 -40.19 -2.95 -2.96
CA ASP A 217 -40.71 -2.79 -4.32
C ASP A 217 -39.81 -1.91 -5.21
N LEU A 218 -38.92 -1.09 -4.63
CA LEU A 218 -37.77 -0.52 -5.33
C LEU A 218 -36.75 -1.65 -5.59
N ASP A 219 -37.08 -2.46 -6.59
CA ASP A 219 -36.50 -3.77 -6.84
C ASP A 219 -34.95 -3.70 -6.84
N PRO A 220 -34.28 -4.25 -5.80
CA PRO A 220 -32.82 -4.29 -5.77
C PRO A 220 -32.27 -5.07 -6.97
N GLN A 221 -33.09 -5.87 -7.65
CA GLN A 221 -32.75 -6.55 -8.88
C GLN A 221 -32.70 -5.60 -10.08
N GLU A 222 -33.67 -4.71 -10.26
CA GLU A 222 -33.66 -3.71 -11.34
C GLU A 222 -32.48 -2.75 -11.20
N LEU A 223 -32.15 -2.35 -9.97
CA LEU A 223 -30.99 -1.50 -9.71
C LEU A 223 -29.66 -2.22 -10.02
N LYS A 224 -29.58 -3.53 -9.73
CA LYS A 224 -28.41 -4.36 -10.08
C LYS A 224 -28.27 -4.55 -11.58
N GLU A 225 -29.36 -4.82 -12.28
CA GLU A 225 -29.37 -4.96 -13.75
C GLU A 225 -28.94 -3.64 -14.42
N ARG A 226 -29.41 -2.49 -13.91
CA ARG A 226 -28.98 -1.17 -14.36
C ARG A 226 -27.49 -0.93 -14.13
N LEU A 227 -26.98 -1.33 -12.97
CA LEU A 227 -25.56 -1.21 -12.62
C LEU A 227 -24.70 -2.09 -13.54
N GLU A 228 -25.09 -3.34 -13.76
CA GLU A 228 -24.41 -4.28 -14.64
C GLU A 228 -24.37 -3.76 -16.08
N PHE A 229 -25.48 -3.19 -16.56
CA PHE A 229 -25.53 -2.52 -17.86
C PHE A 229 -24.51 -1.36 -17.97
N TYR A 230 -24.41 -0.50 -16.95
CA TYR A 230 -23.42 0.58 -16.95
C TYR A 230 -21.98 0.08 -16.86
N VAL A 231 -21.73 -1.02 -16.16
CA VAL A 231 -20.40 -1.65 -16.08
C VAL A 231 -19.98 -2.16 -17.45
N VAL A 232 -20.85 -2.90 -18.14
CA VAL A 232 -20.56 -3.41 -19.49
C VAL A 232 -20.27 -2.27 -20.47
N GLN A 233 -21.10 -1.22 -20.48
CA GLN A 233 -20.86 -0.02 -21.31
C GLN A 233 -19.52 0.66 -21.00
N PHE A 234 -19.14 0.73 -19.72
CA PHE A 234 -17.88 1.33 -19.33
C PHE A 234 -16.67 0.48 -19.74
N GLU A 235 -16.78 -0.84 -19.68
CA GLU A 235 -15.75 -1.76 -20.19
C GLU A 235 -15.60 -1.66 -21.70
N GLU A 236 -16.69 -1.57 -22.45
CA GLU A 236 -16.65 -1.31 -23.90
C GLU A 236 -15.98 0.04 -24.21
N MET A 237 -16.32 1.09 -23.47
CA MET A 237 -15.67 2.41 -23.64
C MET A 237 -14.18 2.36 -23.29
N LYS A 238 -13.78 1.63 -22.25
CA LYS A 238 -12.35 1.40 -21.96
C LYS A 238 -11.64 0.63 -23.07
N ALA A 239 -12.28 -0.40 -23.61
CA ALA A 239 -11.72 -1.18 -24.72
C ALA A 239 -11.53 -0.32 -25.98
N THR A 240 -12.49 0.55 -26.30
CA THR A 240 -12.35 1.51 -27.41
C THR A 240 -11.23 2.53 -27.15
N MET A 241 -11.12 3.10 -25.95
CA MET A 241 -10.00 3.97 -25.57
C MET A 241 -8.64 3.27 -25.73
N HIS A 242 -8.53 2.02 -25.30
CA HIS A 242 -7.31 1.24 -25.44
C HIS A 242 -6.97 0.97 -26.92
N ASN A 243 -7.98 0.76 -27.76
CA ASN A 243 -7.79 0.63 -29.21
C ASN A 243 -7.31 1.95 -29.84
N TYR A 244 -7.87 3.10 -29.42
CA TYR A 244 -7.39 4.42 -29.86
C TYR A 244 -5.95 4.69 -29.39
N GLU A 245 -5.58 4.27 -28.18
CA GLU A 245 -4.22 4.39 -27.66
C GLU A 245 -3.22 3.57 -28.50
N LYS A 246 -3.57 2.32 -28.83
CA LYS A 246 -2.76 1.49 -29.74
C LYS A 246 -2.59 2.15 -31.12
N MET A 247 -3.65 2.74 -31.66
CA MET A 247 -3.59 3.47 -32.93
C MET A 247 -2.71 4.73 -32.82
N LEU A 248 -2.80 5.46 -31.71
CA LEU A 248 -1.97 6.63 -31.43
C LEU A 248 -0.48 6.24 -31.31
N GLU A 249 -0.18 5.11 -30.66
CA GLU A 249 1.18 4.59 -30.60
C GLU A 249 1.70 4.20 -31.99
N ALA A 250 0.88 3.57 -32.82
CA ALA A 250 1.24 3.25 -34.20
C ALA A 250 1.56 4.52 -35.01
N LEU A 251 0.73 5.56 -34.88
CA LEU A 251 0.98 6.88 -35.49
C LEU A 251 2.26 7.54 -34.94
N LYS A 252 2.51 7.46 -33.62
CA LYS A 252 3.76 7.95 -33.01
C LYS A 252 4.98 7.20 -33.57
N ARG A 253 4.90 5.89 -33.75
CA ARG A 253 5.96 5.06 -34.36
C ARG A 253 6.20 5.48 -35.82
N GLN A 254 5.15 5.62 -36.62
CA GLN A 254 5.25 6.11 -38.01
C GLN A 254 5.87 7.50 -38.08
N ARG A 255 5.38 8.46 -37.27
CA ARG A 255 5.95 9.81 -37.18
C ARG A 255 7.43 9.78 -36.80
N ASN A 256 7.82 8.95 -35.82
CA ASN A 256 9.23 8.81 -35.44
C ASN A 256 10.08 8.24 -36.57
N MET A 257 9.54 7.28 -37.34
CA MET A 257 10.21 6.75 -38.52
C MET A 257 10.41 7.82 -39.59
N TYR A 258 9.38 8.61 -39.90
CA TYR A 258 9.52 9.75 -40.82
C TYR A 258 10.49 10.80 -40.29
N ARG A 259 10.42 11.16 -38.99
CA ARG A 259 11.38 12.09 -38.37
C ARG A 259 12.81 11.59 -38.53
N ASN A 260 13.07 10.30 -38.31
CA ASN A 260 14.40 9.72 -38.51
C ASN A 260 14.84 9.75 -39.98
N LEU A 261 13.92 9.50 -40.92
CA LEU A 261 14.24 9.63 -42.36
C LEU A 261 14.56 11.08 -42.76
N TYR A 262 13.83 12.06 -42.22
CA TYR A 262 14.12 13.48 -42.43
C TYR A 262 15.41 13.92 -41.74
N GLN A 263 15.69 13.46 -40.52
CA GLN A 263 16.96 13.75 -39.83
C GLN A 263 18.14 13.10 -40.54
N ASN A 264 18.01 11.88 -41.04
CA ASN A 264 19.05 11.24 -41.83
C ASN A 264 19.28 11.95 -43.17
N ARG A 265 18.26 12.62 -43.72
CA ARG A 265 18.38 13.45 -44.92
C ARG A 265 18.93 14.83 -44.63
N SER A 266 18.56 15.45 -43.51
CA SER A 266 19.15 16.69 -42.99
C SER A 266 20.64 16.51 -42.69
N ASN A 267 21.02 15.39 -42.04
CA ASN A 267 22.43 15.06 -41.80
C ASN A 267 23.18 14.67 -43.09
N ALA A 268 22.47 14.40 -44.19
CA ALA A 268 23.05 14.21 -45.52
C ALA A 268 23.13 15.53 -46.31
N ASP A 269 22.27 16.50 -45.99
CA ASP A 269 22.27 17.88 -46.54
C ASP A 269 23.19 18.83 -45.74
N ASP A 270 23.76 18.43 -44.59
CA ASP A 270 24.79 19.19 -43.84
C ASP A 270 26.15 19.32 -44.58
N ILE A 271 26.18 19.11 -45.90
CA ILE A 271 27.30 19.46 -46.81
C ILE A 271 26.97 20.69 -47.71
N GLU A 272 25.72 21.15 -47.81
CA GLU A 272 25.39 22.36 -48.58
C GLU A 272 24.42 23.28 -47.85
N ASP A 273 24.98 24.34 -47.26
CA ASP A 273 24.57 25.75 -47.35
C ASP A 273 23.09 26.11 -47.12
N THR A 274 22.81 27.07 -46.22
CA THR A 274 21.80 28.12 -46.48
C THR A 274 21.71 29.19 -45.39
N MET A 275 21.98 30.42 -45.83
CA MET A 275 21.36 31.65 -45.37
C MET A 275 19.85 31.71 -45.72
N GLU A 276 19.12 32.52 -44.92
CA GLU A 276 18.02 33.44 -45.31
C GLU A 276 16.50 33.06 -45.33
N THR A 277 15.73 33.90 -44.59
CA THR A 277 14.41 34.56 -44.89
C THR A 277 13.03 34.03 -44.39
N SER A 278 12.47 34.71 -43.35
CA SER A 278 11.22 35.54 -43.24
C SER A 278 9.76 34.96 -43.49
N PRO A 279 8.61 35.65 -43.17
CA PRO A 279 7.53 35.16 -42.25
C PRO A 279 6.04 35.28 -42.79
N THR A 280 5.00 35.15 -41.91
CA THR A 280 3.69 35.91 -41.78
C THR A 280 2.32 35.14 -41.77
N LYS A 281 1.38 35.60 -40.89
CA LYS A 281 -0.14 35.66 -40.92
C LYS A 281 -0.90 34.91 -39.79
N THR A 282 -2.08 35.28 -39.23
CA THR A 282 -2.77 36.52 -38.72
C THR A 282 -4.26 36.16 -38.41
N ILE A 283 -4.93 36.91 -37.50
CA ILE A 283 -6.39 37.23 -37.35
C ILE A 283 -7.22 36.62 -36.18
N SER A 284 -8.03 37.49 -35.57
CA SER A 284 -8.76 37.52 -34.27
C SER A 284 -10.29 37.84 -34.41
N LEU A 285 -11.06 37.66 -33.31
CA LEU A 285 -12.54 37.85 -33.13
C LEU A 285 -13.03 39.31 -32.86
N PRO A 286 -14.35 39.60 -32.95
CA PRO A 286 -15.07 40.32 -31.86
C PRO A 286 -16.61 40.03 -31.64
N ASN A 287 -17.11 40.44 -30.44
CA ASN A 287 -18.48 40.39 -29.87
C ASN A 287 -19.36 41.65 -30.16
N SER A 288 -20.68 41.58 -29.90
CA SER A 288 -21.72 42.64 -30.06
C SER A 288 -22.58 42.85 -28.78
N PRO A 289 -23.11 44.07 -28.52
CA PRO A 289 -24.25 44.33 -27.61
C PRO A 289 -25.44 45.09 -28.24
N HIS A 290 -26.66 44.94 -27.66
CA HIS A 290 -27.94 45.56 -28.05
C HIS A 290 -28.60 46.40 -26.91
N PRO A 291 -29.56 47.33 -27.21
CA PRO A 291 -30.04 48.43 -26.34
C PRO A 291 -31.51 48.31 -25.81
N ALA A 292 -31.93 49.29 -24.98
CA ALA A 292 -33.20 49.47 -24.23
C ALA A 292 -34.42 50.02 -25.02
N PRO A 293 -35.65 50.02 -24.43
CA PRO A 293 -36.52 51.23 -24.41
C PRO A 293 -37.51 51.39 -23.20
N ASP A 294 -38.33 52.46 -23.29
CA ASP A 294 -39.09 53.31 -22.34
C ASP A 294 -40.57 52.95 -21.92
N CYS A 295 -41.03 53.69 -20.88
CA CYS A 295 -42.38 54.26 -20.54
C CYS A 295 -43.65 53.41 -20.22
N GLN A 296 -44.38 53.76 -19.12
CA GLN A 296 -45.71 54.45 -19.06
C GLN A 296 -46.44 54.30 -17.70
N ILE A 297 -47.19 55.34 -17.30
CA ILE A 297 -48.02 55.49 -16.08
C ILE A 297 -49.47 55.74 -16.56
N ASP A 298 -50.47 55.10 -15.93
CA ASP A 298 -51.88 55.55 -15.99
C ASP A 298 -52.74 55.00 -14.83
N GLU A 299 -53.90 55.65 -14.63
CA GLU A 299 -55.10 55.29 -13.83
C GLU A 299 -55.33 55.96 -12.45
N LEU A 300 -56.10 57.08 -12.47
CA LEU A 300 -56.96 57.48 -11.36
C LEU A 300 -58.13 58.38 -11.81
N ALA A 301 -59.35 57.84 -11.90
CA ALA A 301 -60.61 58.61 -11.80
C ALA A 301 -61.85 57.68 -11.80
N ASN A 302 -62.58 57.62 -10.67
CA ASN A 302 -64.06 57.67 -10.61
C ASN A 302 -64.59 57.28 -9.23
N ALA A 303 -65.14 58.24 -8.48
CA ALA A 303 -66.08 57.98 -7.39
C ALA A 303 -66.93 59.23 -7.09
N LEU A 304 -68.21 59.21 -7.47
CA LEU A 304 -69.23 60.12 -6.93
C LEU A 304 -70.63 59.54 -7.14
N VAL A 305 -71.19 58.85 -6.13
CA VAL A 305 -72.65 58.71 -5.94
C VAL A 305 -73.00 58.59 -4.43
N VAL A 306 -73.46 59.72 -3.88
CA VAL A 306 -74.63 59.97 -2.99
C VAL A 306 -74.97 58.97 -1.84
N LEU A 307 -75.01 59.45 -0.57
CA LEU A 307 -76.24 59.63 0.25
C LEU A 307 -76.01 60.13 1.71
N SER A 308 -77.09 60.66 2.27
CA SER A 308 -77.27 61.62 3.37
C SER A 308 -77.07 61.13 4.82
N SER A 309 -76.34 61.93 5.61
CA SER A 309 -76.54 62.16 7.06
C SER A 309 -75.89 63.52 7.42
N THR A 310 -76.35 64.14 8.49
CA THR A 310 -76.08 65.51 8.97
C THR A 310 -74.58 65.86 9.08
N ALA A 311 -74.22 67.13 8.82
CA ALA A 311 -72.80 67.58 8.72
C ALA A 311 -72.01 67.38 10.03
N GLU A 312 -72.65 67.51 11.18
CA GLU A 312 -72.05 67.27 12.50
C GLU A 312 -71.83 65.77 12.78
N ASP A 313 -72.76 64.90 12.36
CA ASP A 313 -72.64 63.44 12.53
C ASP A 313 -71.55 62.84 11.61
N ARG A 314 -71.38 63.39 10.40
CA ARG A 314 -70.28 63.01 9.50
C ARG A 314 -68.91 63.44 10.02
N GLU A 315 -68.79 64.61 10.63
CA GLU A 315 -67.53 65.03 11.27
C GLU A 315 -67.20 64.16 12.50
N ILE A 316 -68.20 63.78 13.28
CA ILE A 316 -68.03 62.86 14.42
C ILE A 316 -67.64 61.47 13.95
N GLU A 317 -68.29 60.93 12.92
CA GLU A 317 -67.99 59.61 12.35
C GLU A 317 -66.59 59.57 11.71
N VAL A 318 -66.20 60.64 11.02
CA VAL A 318 -64.83 60.79 10.47
C VAL A 318 -63.81 60.89 11.61
N ARG A 319 -64.06 61.66 12.67
CA ARG A 319 -63.17 61.73 13.86
C ARG A 319 -63.03 60.39 14.57
N ILE A 320 -64.13 59.66 14.77
CA ILE A 320 -64.11 58.32 15.36
C ILE A 320 -63.31 57.36 14.47
N SER A 321 -63.48 57.44 13.14
CA SER A 321 -62.71 56.60 12.20
C SER A 321 -61.21 56.94 12.20
N LEU A 322 -60.86 58.23 12.31
CA LEU A 322 -59.47 58.70 12.42
C LEU A 322 -58.85 58.28 13.76
N GLN A 323 -59.60 58.38 14.85
CA GLN A 323 -59.15 57.95 16.18
C GLN A 323 -58.96 56.43 16.24
N LYS A 324 -59.82 55.66 15.58
CA LYS A 324 -59.67 54.21 15.43
C LYS A 324 -58.41 53.85 14.62
N LYS A 325 -58.18 54.52 13.48
CA LYS A 325 -56.97 54.33 12.66
C LYS A 325 -55.69 54.75 13.39
N LEU A 326 -55.74 55.82 14.20
CA LEU A 326 -54.63 56.24 15.05
C LEU A 326 -54.30 55.15 16.07
N LEU A 327 -55.32 54.61 16.75
CA LEU A 327 -55.16 53.55 17.74
C LEU A 327 -54.66 52.24 17.11
N GLU A 328 -55.14 51.89 15.91
CA GLU A 328 -54.63 50.75 15.12
C GLU A 328 -53.17 50.97 14.71
N SER A 329 -52.78 52.17 14.27
CA SER A 329 -51.39 52.50 13.96
C SER A 329 -50.48 52.47 15.19
N GLU A 330 -50.97 52.90 16.36
CA GLU A 330 -50.23 52.83 17.63
C GLU A 330 -50.03 51.38 18.08
N LYS A 331 -51.02 50.50 17.86
CA LYS A 331 -50.87 49.06 18.10
C LYS A 331 -49.84 48.44 17.16
N ALA A 332 -49.93 48.71 15.86
CA ALA A 332 -48.97 48.23 14.88
C ALA A 332 -47.52 48.71 15.18
N LEU A 333 -47.35 49.95 15.66
CA LEU A 333 -46.05 50.45 16.10
C LEU A 333 -45.52 49.76 17.37
N LYS A 334 -46.40 49.30 18.26
CA LYS A 334 -46.00 48.50 19.44
C LYS A 334 -45.59 47.10 19.04
N GLU A 335 -46.38 46.45 18.20
CA GLU A 335 -46.07 45.11 17.66
C GLU A 335 -44.74 45.11 16.91
N LEU A 336 -44.51 46.12 16.04
CA LEU A 336 -43.23 46.24 15.32
C LEU A 336 -42.05 46.48 16.28
N ARG A 337 -42.24 47.23 17.36
CA ARG A 337 -41.19 47.41 18.38
C ARG A 337 -40.86 46.09 19.08
N GLU A 338 -41.88 45.35 19.48
CA GLU A 338 -41.72 44.03 20.11
C GLU A 338 -41.01 43.04 19.18
N GLU A 339 -41.34 43.04 17.89
CA GLU A 339 -40.66 42.23 16.86
C GLU A 339 -39.19 42.65 16.67
N THR A 340 -38.89 43.95 16.66
CA THR A 340 -37.49 44.41 16.59
C THR A 340 -36.68 44.04 17.83
N ASP A 341 -37.32 44.02 19.00
CA ASP A 341 -36.67 43.63 20.25
C ASP A 341 -36.48 42.11 20.35
N SER A 342 -37.43 41.30 19.86
CA SER A 342 -37.25 39.85 19.74
C SER A 342 -36.15 39.51 18.73
N TYR A 343 -36.13 40.16 17.56
CA TYR A 343 -35.06 39.99 16.57
C TYR A 343 -33.68 40.37 17.12
N ARG A 344 -33.57 41.46 17.88
CA ARG A 344 -32.32 41.85 18.53
C ARG A 344 -31.81 40.80 19.52
N LYS A 345 -32.71 40.23 20.33
CA LYS A 345 -32.36 39.16 21.28
C LYS A 345 -31.97 37.88 20.56
N GLU A 346 -32.72 37.46 19.56
CA GLU A 346 -32.43 36.27 18.77
C GLU A 346 -31.08 36.41 18.06
N ARG A 347 -30.82 37.56 17.42
CA ARG A 347 -29.53 37.88 16.81
C ARG A 347 -28.40 37.82 17.84
N GLN A 348 -28.59 38.39 19.02
CA GLN A 348 -27.58 38.33 20.09
C GLN A 348 -27.31 36.87 20.50
N THR A 349 -28.35 36.04 20.67
CA THR A 349 -28.16 34.63 21.01
C THR A 349 -27.49 33.84 19.90
N ASN A 350 -27.78 34.16 18.63
CA ASN A 350 -27.14 33.54 17.48
C ASN A 350 -25.66 33.92 17.41
N ASP A 351 -25.34 35.21 17.57
CA ASP A 351 -23.96 35.71 17.60
C ASP A 351 -23.17 35.07 18.76
N THR A 352 -23.79 34.89 19.94
CA THR A 352 -23.13 34.18 21.06
C THR A 352 -22.92 32.70 20.76
N MET A 353 -23.90 32.02 20.16
CA MET A 353 -23.78 30.61 19.82
C MET A 353 -22.69 30.38 18.75
N MET A 354 -22.60 31.26 17.76
CA MET A 354 -21.55 31.23 16.76
C MET A 354 -20.17 31.51 17.38
N ALA A 355 -20.08 32.46 18.32
CA ALA A 355 -18.83 32.73 19.04
C ALA A 355 -18.38 31.53 19.89
N GLU A 356 -19.30 30.86 20.58
CA GLU A 356 -19.02 29.65 21.37
C GLU A 356 -18.56 28.50 20.49
N GLN A 357 -19.17 28.29 19.32
CA GLN A 357 -18.72 27.28 18.36
C GLN A 357 -17.32 27.59 17.82
N LEU A 358 -17.03 28.85 17.48
CA LEU A 358 -15.69 29.25 17.06
C LEU A 358 -14.65 29.02 18.15
N GLU A 359 -14.99 29.30 19.41
CA GLU A 359 -14.09 29.06 20.54
C GLU A 359 -13.89 27.57 20.82
N SER A 360 -14.95 26.76 20.71
CA SER A 360 -14.85 25.30 20.80
C SER A 360 -13.94 24.73 19.70
N LEU A 361 -14.09 25.20 18.46
CA LEU A 361 -13.24 24.77 17.34
C LEU A 361 -11.78 25.20 17.53
N ARG A 362 -11.53 26.39 18.09
CA ARG A 362 -10.17 26.84 18.45
C ARG A 362 -9.57 25.98 19.58
N ALA A 363 -10.35 25.64 20.59
CA ALA A 363 -9.93 24.76 21.68
C ALA A 363 -9.59 23.35 21.16
N ASP A 364 -10.39 22.79 20.25
CA ASP A 364 -10.08 21.50 19.62
C ASP A 364 -8.85 21.57 18.72
N LEU A 365 -8.69 22.63 17.94
CA LEU A 365 -7.51 22.84 17.09
C LEU A 365 -6.23 22.90 17.93
N THR A 366 -6.23 23.66 19.03
CA THR A 366 -5.08 23.73 19.95
C THR A 366 -4.84 22.40 20.66
N ARG A 367 -5.89 21.66 21.06
CA ARG A 367 -5.76 20.31 21.64
C ARG A 367 -5.13 19.32 20.67
N LEU A 368 -5.59 19.33 19.41
CA LEU A 368 -5.04 18.48 18.35
C LEU A 368 -3.59 18.85 18.02
N GLN A 369 -3.27 20.15 17.92
CA GLN A 369 -1.89 20.62 17.75
C GLN A 369 -0.99 20.15 18.89
N ASN A 370 -1.43 20.30 20.15
CA ASN A 370 -0.67 19.85 21.32
C ASN A 370 -0.46 18.33 21.32
N SER A 371 -1.49 17.57 20.95
CA SER A 371 -1.38 16.11 20.80
C SER A 371 -0.39 15.73 19.69
N ASN A 372 -0.43 16.44 18.56
CA ASN A 372 0.47 16.19 17.44
C ASN A 372 1.93 16.49 17.81
N CYS A 373 2.20 17.63 18.46
CA CYS A 373 3.53 17.96 18.99
C CYS A 373 4.04 16.91 19.98
N LYS A 374 3.18 16.39 20.87
CA LYS A 374 3.56 15.30 21.79
C LYS A 374 3.92 14.01 21.06
N MET A 375 3.14 13.63 20.06
CA MET A 375 3.40 12.42 19.27
C MET A 375 4.67 12.55 18.43
N LEU A 376 4.92 13.73 17.84
CA LEU A 376 6.18 14.02 17.13
C LEU A 376 7.39 13.93 18.06
N ALA A 377 7.33 14.53 19.26
CA ALA A 377 8.41 14.43 20.24
C ALA A 377 8.67 12.98 20.70
N GLN A 378 7.61 12.16 20.85
CA GLN A 378 7.75 10.74 21.16
C GLN A 378 8.37 9.96 20.00
N LEU A 379 8.01 10.27 18.76
CA LEU A 379 8.58 9.68 17.57
C LEU A 379 10.08 9.99 17.50
N GLU A 380 10.47 11.27 17.59
CA GLU A 380 11.86 11.71 17.58
C GLU A 380 12.69 11.04 18.69
N PHE A 381 12.14 10.95 19.91
CA PHE A 381 12.79 10.24 21.01
C PHE A 381 13.02 8.75 20.70
N SER A 382 12.02 8.10 20.11
CA SER A 382 12.13 6.68 19.73
C SER A 382 13.12 6.44 18.59
N GLU A 383 13.19 7.36 17.62
CA GLU A 383 14.13 7.33 16.52
C GLU A 383 15.57 7.51 17.00
N GLU A 384 15.82 8.48 17.89
CA GLU A 384 17.15 8.66 18.49
C GLU A 384 17.57 7.43 19.31
N ARG A 385 16.65 6.83 20.08
CA ARG A 385 16.92 5.59 20.81
C ARG A 385 17.27 4.44 19.85
N PHE A 386 16.57 4.35 18.71
CA PHE A 386 16.87 3.35 17.70
C PHE A 386 18.23 3.57 17.05
N LYS A 387 18.58 4.82 16.71
CA LYS A 387 19.92 5.17 16.18
C LYS A 387 21.02 4.76 17.15
N VAL A 388 20.87 5.06 18.44
CA VAL A 388 21.85 4.62 19.47
C VAL A 388 21.94 3.10 19.56
N GLN A 389 20.82 2.38 19.49
CA GLN A 389 20.85 0.92 19.50
C GLN A 389 21.52 0.35 18.24
N GLN A 390 21.30 0.99 17.09
CA GLN A 390 21.93 0.61 15.82
C GLN A 390 23.45 0.82 15.84
N THR A 391 23.92 1.95 16.38
CA THR A 391 25.37 2.20 16.53
C THR A 391 25.99 1.22 17.52
N ASN A 392 25.33 0.92 18.64
CA ASN A 392 25.76 -0.09 19.59
C ASN A 392 25.87 -1.49 18.94
N ALA A 393 24.85 -1.90 18.17
CA ALA A 393 24.89 -3.17 17.44
C ALA A 393 26.04 -3.24 16.42
N ALA A 394 26.33 -2.14 15.73
CA ALA A 394 27.48 -2.06 14.82
C ALA A 394 28.82 -2.17 15.56
N ILE A 395 28.95 -1.55 16.74
CA ILE A 395 30.12 -1.68 17.60
C ILE A 395 30.30 -3.13 18.07
N TYR A 396 29.24 -3.77 18.56
CA TYR A 396 29.31 -5.18 18.98
C TYR A 396 29.68 -6.11 17.83
N LYS A 397 29.15 -5.90 16.62
CA LYS A 397 29.57 -6.66 15.43
C LYS A 397 31.06 -6.51 15.14
N LYS A 398 31.60 -5.28 15.19
CA LYS A 398 33.04 -5.04 15.03
C LYS A 398 33.88 -5.74 16.10
N GLN A 399 33.43 -5.72 17.36
CA GLN A 399 34.10 -6.40 18.46
C GLN A 399 34.09 -7.93 18.27
N ILE A 400 32.97 -8.51 17.84
CA ILE A 400 32.86 -9.93 17.52
C ILE A 400 33.84 -10.31 16.41
N SER A 401 33.86 -9.57 15.29
CA SER A 401 34.80 -9.85 14.19
C SER A 401 36.27 -9.75 14.62
N ALA A 402 36.62 -8.77 15.47
CA ALA A 402 37.97 -8.66 16.00
C ALA A 402 38.35 -9.83 16.93
N LEU A 403 37.39 -10.36 17.71
CA LEU A 403 37.60 -11.55 18.54
C LEU A 403 37.71 -12.82 17.70
N GLU A 404 36.91 -12.95 16.64
CA GLU A 404 37.00 -14.05 15.67
C GLU A 404 38.36 -14.08 14.97
N GLU A 405 38.88 -12.92 14.56
CA GLU A 405 40.20 -12.79 13.94
C GLU A 405 41.32 -13.19 14.92
N LYS A 406 41.24 -12.77 16.18
CA LYS A 406 42.19 -13.21 17.23
C LYS A 406 42.11 -14.71 17.45
N ASN A 407 40.92 -15.29 17.56
CA ASN A 407 40.73 -16.73 17.70
C ASN A 407 41.30 -17.51 16.51
N ARG A 408 41.15 -16.97 15.30
CA ARG A 408 41.75 -17.56 14.10
C ARG A 408 43.28 -17.52 14.17
N SER A 409 43.86 -16.39 14.55
CA SER A 409 45.32 -16.25 14.73
C SER A 409 45.86 -17.21 15.81
N TYR A 410 45.15 -17.37 16.92
CA TYR A 410 45.51 -18.36 17.94
C TYR A 410 45.40 -19.79 17.41
N SER A 411 44.36 -20.11 16.65
CA SER A 411 44.19 -21.43 16.02
C SER A 411 45.33 -21.73 15.03
N ASP A 412 45.69 -20.76 14.18
CA ASP A 412 46.82 -20.90 13.24
C ASP A 412 48.15 -21.11 13.97
N THR A 413 48.33 -20.43 15.12
CA THR A 413 49.52 -20.60 15.96
C THR A 413 49.55 -21.98 16.62
N ILE A 414 48.40 -22.47 17.10
CA ILE A 414 48.27 -23.83 17.65
C ILE A 414 48.63 -24.86 16.58
N VAL A 415 48.09 -24.76 15.37
CA VAL A 415 48.41 -25.69 14.27
C VAL A 415 49.91 -25.69 13.95
N LYS A 416 50.56 -24.51 13.93
CA LYS A 416 52.02 -24.42 13.75
C LYS A 416 52.79 -25.12 14.87
N HIS A 417 52.37 -24.93 16.13
CA HIS A 417 52.99 -25.60 17.27
C HIS A 417 52.74 -27.12 17.25
N GLU A 418 51.56 -27.58 16.83
CA GLU A 418 51.26 -29.00 16.65
C GLU A 418 52.16 -29.61 15.57
N TYR A 419 52.35 -28.92 14.45
CA TYR A 419 53.27 -29.33 13.40
C TYR A 419 54.71 -29.43 13.89
N THR A 420 55.21 -28.44 14.64
CA THR A 420 56.57 -28.50 15.19
C THR A 420 56.73 -29.62 16.22
N LEU A 421 55.72 -29.87 17.06
CA LEU A 421 55.73 -31.00 18.01
C LEU A 421 55.74 -32.35 17.28
N LEU A 422 54.96 -32.51 16.21
CA LEU A 422 54.97 -33.72 15.38
C LEU A 422 56.35 -33.95 14.74
N SER A 423 56.94 -32.91 14.14
CA SER A 423 58.28 -32.99 13.55
C SER A 423 59.35 -33.35 14.60
N LEU A 424 59.31 -32.73 15.79
CA LEU A 424 60.22 -33.08 16.88
C LEU A 424 60.00 -34.52 17.38
N ARG A 425 58.75 -34.99 17.42
CA ARG A 425 58.43 -36.38 17.77
C ARG A 425 58.96 -37.37 16.75
N GLU A 426 58.86 -37.07 15.46
CA GLU A 426 59.44 -37.88 14.39
C GLU A 426 60.97 -37.94 14.49
N LEU A 427 61.63 -36.81 14.71
CA LEU A 427 63.08 -36.74 14.94
C LEU A 427 63.49 -37.54 16.19
N ALA A 428 62.75 -37.42 17.30
CA ALA A 428 63.02 -38.18 18.51
C ALA A 428 62.85 -39.70 18.27
N ASN A 429 61.81 -40.12 17.56
CA ASN A 429 61.62 -41.52 17.19
C ASN A 429 62.75 -42.04 16.31
N ALA A 430 63.18 -41.25 15.31
CA ALA A 430 64.32 -41.62 14.45
C ALA A 430 65.61 -41.78 15.26
N LEU A 431 65.84 -40.90 16.24
CA LEU A 431 66.99 -40.99 17.15
C LEU A 431 66.94 -42.28 18.00
N VAL A 432 65.76 -42.64 18.51
CA VAL A 432 65.55 -43.89 19.29
C VAL A 432 65.80 -45.14 18.43
N VAL A 433 65.36 -45.13 17.17
CA VAL A 433 65.65 -46.23 16.24
C VAL A 433 67.15 -46.34 16.00
N LEU A 434 67.83 -45.22 15.71
CA LEU A 434 69.28 -45.22 15.52
C LEU A 434 70.05 -45.72 16.75
N SER A 435 69.64 -45.33 17.96
CA SER A 435 70.28 -45.83 19.19
C SER A 435 70.06 -47.33 19.37
N SER A 436 68.86 -47.85 19.09
CA SER A 436 68.61 -49.30 19.15
C SER A 436 69.46 -50.09 18.16
N THR A 437 69.61 -49.59 16.91
CA THR A 437 70.47 -50.25 15.91
C THR A 437 71.96 -50.19 16.24
N ALA A 438 72.40 -49.13 16.93
CA ALA A 438 73.77 -49.01 17.39
C ALA A 438 74.07 -49.97 18.55
N GLU A 439 73.13 -50.11 19.50
CA GLU A 439 73.22 -51.10 20.58
C GLU A 439 73.24 -52.53 20.03
N ASP A 440 72.39 -52.85 19.05
CA ASP A 440 72.38 -54.17 18.38
C ASP A 440 73.70 -54.45 17.63
N GLY A 441 74.26 -53.45 16.95
CA GLY A 441 75.56 -53.56 16.27
C GLY A 441 76.75 -53.73 17.22
N GLU A 442 76.72 -53.09 18.39
CA GLU A 442 77.73 -53.31 19.44
C GLU A 442 77.62 -54.71 20.06
N ILE A 443 76.41 -55.25 20.18
CA ILE A 443 76.17 -56.63 20.66
C ILE A 443 76.70 -57.64 19.63
N GLU A 444 76.39 -57.48 18.34
CA GLU A 444 76.92 -58.36 17.28
C GLU A 444 78.46 -58.29 17.19
N ALA A 445 79.06 -57.11 17.31
CA ALA A 445 80.51 -56.95 17.31
C ALA A 445 81.17 -57.65 18.52
N ARG A 446 80.52 -57.68 19.68
CA ARG A 446 81.01 -58.43 20.86
C ARG A 446 80.87 -59.94 20.71
N ILE A 447 79.85 -60.43 20.00
CA ILE A 447 79.66 -61.85 19.70
C ILE A 447 80.68 -62.35 18.66
N SER A 448 81.11 -61.52 17.71
CA SER A 448 82.06 -61.91 16.65
C SER A 448 83.54 -61.94 17.09
N VAL A 449 83.88 -61.43 18.28
CA VAL A 449 85.27 -61.32 18.79
C VAL A 449 85.56 -62.31 19.94
N GLY A 450 84.54 -63.03 20.43
CA GLY A 450 84.69 -64.18 21.35
C GLY A 450 84.65 -65.49 20.58
#